data_AF-A0A7L4PYU8-F1
#
_entry.id   AF-A0A7L4PYU8-F1
#
_cell.length_a   1.000
_cell.length_b   1.000
_cell.length_c   1.000
_cell.angle_alpha   90.00
_cell.angle_beta   90.00
_cell.angle_gamma   90.00
#
_symmetry.space_group_name_H-M   'P 1'
#
loop_
_entity.id
_entity.type
_entity.pdbx_description
1 polymer ?
#
loop_
_entity_poly.entity_id
_entity_poly.type
_entity_poly.pdbx_seq_one_letter_code
_entity_poly.pdbx_strand_id
1 'polypeptide(L)'
;MTRVKKVQRYKCRYCEYVYSPLAGEPHRGIPAGTAFEALPEDYSCPVCGAKGKGAIGKWGFEPWEPTRFRCKICGYVYDKSRGEPHRGFAAGTAFEDLPDNYQCPVCGIDPKITAALGKVGKEQFEPLMI
;
A
#
# COMPACT_ATOMS: atom_id res chain seq x y z
N MET A 1 9.96 -20.84 5.11
CA MET A 1 8.99 -19.80 5.50
C MET A 1 9.59 -18.46 5.12
N THR A 2 9.42 -18.02 3.87
CA THR A 2 10.02 -16.78 3.38
C THR A 2 9.22 -15.63 3.98
N ARG A 3 9.80 -14.92 4.95
CA ARG A 3 9.19 -13.72 5.54
C ARG A 3 9.05 -12.68 4.42
N VAL A 4 7.82 -12.47 3.93
CA VAL A 4 7.52 -11.39 3.00
C VAL A 4 7.98 -10.09 3.67
N LYS A 5 8.85 -9.34 3.01
CA LYS A 5 9.46 -8.13 3.57
C LYS A 5 8.36 -7.07 3.68
N LYS A 6 7.86 -6.82 4.89
CA LYS A 6 6.84 -5.79 5.18
C LYS A 6 7.30 -4.46 4.56
N VAL A 7 6.47 -3.87 3.70
CA VAL A 7 6.79 -2.60 3.06
C VAL A 7 6.20 -1.46 3.88
N GLN A 8 7.07 -0.71 4.56
CA GLN A 8 6.68 0.46 5.34
C GLN A 8 6.31 1.63 4.42
N ARG A 9 5.11 2.19 4.60
CA ARG A 9 4.66 3.40 3.93
C ARG A 9 4.78 4.60 4.87
N TYR A 10 4.80 5.79 4.30
CA TYR A 10 5.01 7.02 5.06
C TYR A 10 3.97 8.06 4.68
N LYS A 11 3.24 8.59 5.66
CA LYS A 11 2.19 9.60 5.46
C LYS A 11 2.72 10.98 5.81
N CYS A 12 2.49 11.96 4.94
CA CYS A 12 2.82 13.35 5.22
C CYS A 12 1.89 13.88 6.32
N ARG A 13 2.48 14.44 7.38
CA ARG A 13 1.74 14.97 8.54
C ARG A 13 0.89 16.21 8.22
N TYR A 14 1.11 16.85 7.07
CA TYR A 14 0.45 18.10 6.69
C TYR A 14 -0.67 17.93 5.66
N CYS A 15 -0.45 17.10 4.64
CA CYS A 15 -1.38 16.94 3.52
C CYS A 15 -1.81 15.49 3.29
N GLU A 16 -1.42 14.59 4.19
CA GLU A 16 -1.81 13.19 4.18
C GLU A 16 -1.33 12.36 2.97
N TYR A 17 -0.54 12.95 2.07
CA TYR A 17 0.12 12.23 0.99
C TYR A 17 0.89 11.01 1.52
N VAL A 18 0.64 9.84 0.95
CA VAL A 18 1.31 8.59 1.32
C VAL A 18 2.39 8.24 0.31
N TYR A 19 3.64 8.28 0.74
CA TYR A 19 4.74 7.65 0.02
C TYR A 19 4.70 6.12 0.22
N SER A 20 4.71 5.39 -0.89
CA SER A 20 4.76 3.93 -0.92
C SER A 20 6.00 3.47 -1.67
N PRO A 21 6.95 2.77 -1.03
CA PRO A 21 8.11 2.21 -1.72
C PRO A 21 7.73 1.32 -2.91
N LEU A 22 6.59 0.62 -2.85
CA LEU A 22 6.11 -0.20 -3.98
C LEU A 22 5.79 0.63 -5.22
N ALA A 23 5.31 1.87 -5.04
CA ALA A 23 4.97 2.75 -6.14
C ALA A 23 6.16 3.62 -6.58
N GLY A 24 6.95 4.12 -5.62
CA GLY A 24 7.92 5.17 -5.86
C GLY A 24 7.25 6.46 -6.37
N GLU A 25 8.04 7.33 -6.98
CA GLU A 25 7.60 8.51 -7.73
C GLU A 25 8.39 8.63 -9.05
N PRO A 26 8.12 7.78 -10.06
CA PRO A 26 8.95 7.71 -11.28
C PRO A 26 9.06 9.04 -12.03
N HIS A 27 8.00 9.85 -12.03
CA HIS A 27 8.00 11.20 -12.64
C HIS A 27 8.97 12.18 -12.00
N ARG A 28 9.45 11.89 -10.78
CA ARG A 28 10.43 12.68 -10.04
C ARG A 28 11.79 11.96 -9.91
N GLY A 29 12.00 10.90 -10.70
CA GLY A 29 13.24 10.13 -10.69
C GLY A 29 13.38 9.16 -9.52
N ILE A 30 12.31 8.88 -8.76
CA ILE A 30 12.30 7.90 -7.66
C ILE A 30 11.62 6.62 -8.18
N PRO A 31 12.37 5.58 -8.56
CA PRO A 31 11.77 4.37 -9.14
C PRO A 31 10.93 3.58 -8.11
N ALA A 32 9.99 2.78 -8.61
CA ALA A 32 9.30 1.78 -7.80
C ALA A 32 10.32 0.84 -7.13
N GLY A 33 10.06 0.49 -5.87
CA GLY A 33 10.98 -0.26 -5.00
C GLY A 33 11.90 0.62 -4.16
N THR A 34 11.94 1.94 -4.35
CA THR A 34 12.82 2.83 -3.57
C THR A 34 12.36 2.91 -2.11
N ALA A 35 13.20 2.47 -1.19
CA ALA A 35 12.93 2.59 0.24
C ALA A 35 12.87 4.06 0.67
N PHE A 36 12.05 4.39 1.68
CA PHE A 36 11.94 5.77 2.15
C PHE A 36 13.28 6.29 2.68
N GLU A 37 14.08 5.43 3.30
CA GLU A 37 15.43 5.71 3.80
C GLU A 37 16.41 5.99 2.67
N ALA A 38 16.15 5.51 1.45
CA ALA A 38 16.96 5.76 0.26
C ALA A 38 16.56 7.04 -0.50
N LEU A 39 15.46 7.70 -0.12
CA LEU A 39 15.09 8.98 -0.72
C LEU A 39 16.18 10.04 -0.49
N PRO A 40 16.38 10.98 -1.43
CA PRO A 40 17.31 12.09 -1.27
C PRO A 40 17.07 12.88 0.02
N GLU A 41 18.11 13.50 0.57
CA GLU A 41 17.98 14.32 1.77
C GLU A 41 17.07 15.53 1.51
N ASP A 42 17.11 16.11 0.30
CA ASP A 42 16.28 17.24 -0.12
C ASP A 42 14.85 16.86 -0.54
N TYR A 43 14.46 15.60 -0.33
CA TYR A 43 13.12 15.12 -0.64
C TYR A 43 12.05 16.00 0.01
N SER A 44 11.13 16.49 -0.82
CA SER A 44 9.99 17.30 -0.42
C SER A 44 8.68 16.61 -0.84
N CYS A 45 7.66 16.76 0.01
CA CYS A 45 6.35 16.20 -0.27
C CYS A 45 5.82 16.71 -1.62
N PRO A 46 5.41 15.82 -2.56
CA PRO A 46 4.97 16.22 -3.90
C PRO A 46 3.66 17.02 -3.90
N VAL A 47 2.83 16.89 -2.87
CA VAL A 47 1.50 17.50 -2.83
C VAL A 47 1.53 18.90 -2.24
N CYS A 48 2.08 19.07 -1.04
CA CYS A 48 2.07 20.36 -0.33
C CYS A 48 3.43 21.05 -0.30
N GLY A 49 4.49 20.41 -0.79
CA GLY A 49 5.85 20.93 -0.68
C GLY A 49 6.35 21.02 0.77
N ALA A 50 5.62 20.45 1.75
CA ALA A 50 6.00 20.54 3.14
C ALA A 50 7.42 20.00 3.38
N LYS A 51 8.18 20.83 4.09
CA LYS A 51 9.54 20.65 4.56
C LYS A 51 9.49 20.86 6.08
N GLY A 52 9.96 19.90 6.87
CA GLY A 52 10.00 20.03 8.34
C GLY A 52 11.00 21.08 8.83
N LYS A 53 10.93 21.48 10.11
CA LYS A 53 11.76 22.55 10.71
C LYS A 53 13.23 22.13 10.83
N GLY A 54 14.09 22.83 10.10
CA GLY A 54 15.53 22.58 9.98
C GLY A 54 15.85 22.23 8.53
N ALA A 55 16.92 22.80 7.99
CA ALA A 55 17.27 22.62 6.59
C ALA A 55 17.43 21.12 6.27
N ILE A 56 16.56 20.63 5.37
CA ILE A 56 16.67 19.39 4.60
C ILE A 56 15.96 18.14 5.23
N GLY A 57 14.79 17.73 4.69
CA GLY A 57 14.42 16.30 4.60
C GLY A 57 13.15 15.73 5.24
N LYS A 58 13.16 14.37 5.35
CA LYS A 58 12.07 13.38 5.59
C LYS A 58 11.17 13.58 6.82
N TRP A 59 11.47 14.57 7.66
CA TRP A 59 10.81 14.89 8.93
C TRP A 59 9.32 15.26 8.81
N GLY A 60 8.85 15.61 7.62
CA GLY A 60 7.43 15.89 7.35
C GLY A 60 6.55 14.64 7.25
N PHE A 61 7.15 13.45 7.28
CA PHE A 61 6.46 12.18 7.11
C PHE A 61 6.56 11.31 8.36
N GLU A 62 5.51 10.52 8.60
CA GLU A 62 5.46 9.54 9.69
C GLU A 62 5.16 8.15 9.13
N PRO A 63 5.66 7.07 9.77
CA PRO A 63 5.30 5.72 9.38
C PRO A 63 3.79 5.53 9.41
N TRP A 64 3.23 5.01 8.31
CA TRP A 64 1.81 4.74 8.19
C TRP A 64 1.56 3.28 7.80
N GLU A 65 0.71 2.62 8.59
CA GLU A 65 0.28 1.25 8.35
C GLU A 65 -1.22 1.24 7.98
N PRO A 66 -1.58 0.93 6.72
CA PRO A 66 -2.97 0.79 6.33
C PRO A 66 -3.61 -0.41 7.03
N THR A 67 -4.78 -0.18 7.63
CA THR A 67 -5.59 -1.25 8.23
C THR A 67 -6.60 -1.81 7.25
N ARG A 68 -6.88 -1.11 6.14
CA ARG A 68 -7.88 -1.49 5.15
C ARG A 68 -7.35 -1.36 3.73
N PHE A 69 -7.77 -2.26 2.86
CA PHE A 69 -7.39 -2.32 1.46
C PHE A 69 -8.61 -2.52 0.57
N ARG A 70 -8.71 -1.74 -0.50
CA ARG A 70 -9.81 -1.82 -1.46
C ARG A 70 -9.34 -2.44 -2.77
N CYS A 71 -10.09 -3.41 -3.28
CA CYS A 71 -9.93 -3.89 -4.63
C CYS A 71 -10.36 -2.81 -5.63
N LYS A 72 -9.47 -2.38 -6.51
CA LYS A 72 -9.74 -1.38 -7.57
C LYS A 72 -10.75 -1.86 -8.62
N ILE A 73 -11.00 -3.16 -8.70
CA ILE A 73 -11.90 -3.76 -9.71
C ILE A 73 -13.35 -3.74 -9.24
N CYS A 74 -13.62 -4.28 -8.04
CA CYS A 74 -14.99 -4.45 -7.54
C CYS A 74 -15.30 -3.64 -6.28
N GLY A 75 -14.33 -2.93 -5.71
CA GLY A 75 -14.52 -2.15 -4.49
C GLY A 75 -14.52 -2.96 -3.18
N TYR A 76 -14.32 -4.29 -3.23
CA TYR A 76 -14.22 -5.12 -2.02
C TYR A 76 -13.16 -4.56 -1.05
N VAL A 77 -13.50 -4.43 0.22
CA VAL A 77 -12.61 -3.93 1.27
C VAL A 77 -12.17 -5.06 2.19
N TYR A 78 -10.88 -5.38 2.15
CA TYR A 78 -10.22 -6.15 3.18
C TYR A 78 -9.99 -5.25 4.41
N ASP A 79 -10.44 -5.69 5.58
CA ASP A 79 -10.23 -4.99 6.85
C ASP A 79 -9.39 -5.86 7.77
N LYS A 80 -8.19 -5.40 8.14
CA LYS A 80 -7.27 -6.09 9.05
C LYS A 80 -7.93 -6.45 10.37
N SER A 81 -8.80 -5.59 10.92
CA SER A 81 -9.48 -5.88 12.19
C SER A 81 -10.46 -7.06 12.08
N ARG A 82 -10.98 -7.32 10.88
CA ARG A 82 -11.90 -8.43 10.59
C ARG A 82 -11.17 -9.67 10.09
N GLY A 83 -10.12 -9.50 9.28
CA GLY A 83 -9.52 -10.57 8.51
C GLY A 83 -10.51 -11.25 7.56
N GLU A 84 -10.21 -12.48 7.17
CA GLU A 84 -11.12 -13.38 6.45
C GLU A 84 -11.06 -14.80 7.06
N PRO A 85 -11.64 -15.03 8.25
CA PRO A 85 -11.45 -16.29 8.98
C PRO A 85 -11.93 -17.53 8.21
N HIS A 86 -12.99 -17.38 7.41
CA HIS A 86 -13.53 -18.43 6.54
C HIS A 86 -12.56 -18.86 5.42
N ARG A 87 -11.51 -18.08 5.14
CA ARG A 87 -10.46 -18.38 4.16
C ARG A 87 -9.11 -18.67 4.82
N GLY A 88 -9.08 -18.80 6.15
CA GLY A 88 -7.86 -19.07 6.92
C GLY A 88 -7.04 -17.83 7.29
N PHE A 89 -7.57 -16.62 7.12
CA PHE A 89 -6.91 -15.37 7.52
C PHE A 89 -7.60 -14.79 8.75
N ALA A 90 -6.99 -14.94 9.93
CA ALA A 90 -7.60 -14.49 11.18
C ALA A 90 -7.75 -12.96 11.26
N ALA A 91 -8.60 -12.50 12.18
CA ALA A 91 -8.62 -11.10 12.58
C ALA A 91 -7.22 -10.65 13.03
N GLY A 92 -6.79 -9.48 12.59
CA GLY A 92 -5.45 -8.94 12.82
C GLY A 92 -4.43 -9.27 11.73
N THR A 93 -4.71 -10.20 10.80
CA THR A 93 -3.81 -10.50 9.68
C THR A 93 -3.64 -9.27 8.79
N ALA A 94 -2.41 -8.76 8.64
CA ALA A 94 -2.15 -7.63 7.76
C ALA A 94 -2.35 -8.06 6.29
N PHE A 95 -2.76 -7.13 5.44
CA PHE A 95 -2.95 -7.42 4.02
C PHE A 95 -1.62 -7.83 3.35
N GLU A 96 -0.52 -7.25 3.80
CA GLU A 96 0.84 -7.61 3.37
C GLU A 96 1.19 -9.07 3.67
N ASP A 97 0.66 -9.62 4.77
CA ASP A 97 0.92 -11.00 5.22
C ASP A 97 0.08 -12.04 4.45
N LEU A 98 -0.88 -11.61 3.64
CA LEU A 98 -1.62 -12.51 2.75
C LEU A 98 -0.67 -13.11 1.71
N PRO A 99 -0.90 -14.35 1.25
CA PRO A 99 0.00 -15.00 0.29
C PRO A 99 -0.06 -14.30 -1.08
N ASP A 100 1.02 -14.38 -1.88
CA ASP A 100 1.11 -13.74 -3.21
C ASP A 100 0.04 -14.27 -4.19
N ASN A 101 -0.47 -15.48 -3.95
CA ASN A 101 -1.56 -16.04 -4.74
C ASN A 101 -2.95 -15.57 -4.29
N TYR A 102 -3.07 -14.74 -3.26
CA TYR A 102 -4.34 -14.22 -2.76
C TYR A 102 -5.15 -13.59 -3.89
N GLN A 103 -6.42 -13.98 -3.96
CA GLN A 103 -7.39 -13.47 -4.94
C GLN A 103 -8.49 -12.72 -4.21
N CYS A 104 -8.99 -11.65 -4.85
CA CYS A 104 -10.15 -10.93 -4.35
C CYS A 104 -11.33 -11.90 -4.18
N PRO A 105 -11.96 -11.97 -2.98
CA PRO A 105 -13.03 -12.94 -2.70
C PRO A 105 -14.33 -12.64 -3.46
N VAL A 106 -14.44 -11.48 -4.09
CA VAL A 106 -15.63 -11.08 -4.85
C VAL A 106 -15.38 -11.30 -6.34
N CYS A 107 -14.45 -10.55 -6.93
CA CYS A 107 -14.25 -10.57 -8.38
C CYS A 107 -13.08 -11.45 -8.84
N GLY A 108 -12.17 -11.83 -7.94
CA GLY A 108 -11.04 -12.71 -8.26
C GLY A 108 -11.41 -14.18 -8.40
N ILE A 109 -12.64 -14.53 -7.99
CA ILE A 109 -13.24 -15.87 -8.12
C ILE A 109 -14.32 -15.93 -9.21
N ASP A 110 -14.67 -14.80 -9.84
CA ASP A 110 -15.67 -14.75 -10.90
C ASP A 110 -15.03 -15.11 -12.26
N PRO A 111 -15.47 -16.18 -12.94
CA PRO A 111 -14.90 -16.60 -14.22
C PRO A 111 -15.05 -15.56 -15.34
N LYS A 112 -16.13 -14.77 -15.34
CA LYS A 112 -16.38 -13.75 -16.36
C LYS A 112 -15.41 -12.59 -16.19
N ILE A 113 -15.21 -12.15 -14.94
CA ILE A 113 -14.28 -11.04 -14.65
C ILE A 113 -12.85 -11.49 -14.91
N THR A 114 -12.48 -12.68 -14.46
CA THR A 114 -11.11 -13.20 -14.63
C THR A 114 -10.77 -13.54 -16.09
N ALA A 115 -11.76 -13.91 -16.91
CA ALA A 115 -11.57 -14.04 -18.36
C ALA A 115 -11.31 -12.69 -19.05
N ALA A 116 -11.94 -11.62 -18.57
CA ALA A 116 -11.84 -10.29 -19.18
C ALA A 116 -10.60 -9.49 -18.72
N LEU A 117 -10.26 -9.55 -17.43
CA LEU A 117 -9.22 -8.72 -16.80
C LEU A 117 -8.01 -9.51 -16.32
N GLY A 118 -8.03 -10.84 -16.46
CA GLY A 118 -7.03 -11.72 -15.87
C GLY A 118 -7.22 -11.90 -14.36
N LYS A 119 -6.18 -12.43 -13.69
CA LYS A 119 -6.21 -12.70 -12.25
C LYS A 119 -6.29 -11.40 -11.46
N VAL A 120 -7.31 -11.27 -10.60
CA VAL A 120 -7.44 -10.16 -9.66
C VAL A 120 -6.85 -10.57 -8.30
N GLY A 121 -5.56 -10.26 -8.13
CA GLY A 121 -4.76 -10.58 -6.95
C GLY A 121 -4.47 -9.38 -6.04
N LYS A 122 -3.42 -9.48 -5.22
CA LYS A 122 -3.00 -8.41 -4.28
C LYS A 122 -2.63 -7.11 -4.99
N GLU A 123 -2.17 -7.19 -6.23
CA GLU A 123 -1.69 -6.07 -7.04
C GLU A 123 -2.82 -5.08 -7.42
N GLN A 124 -4.06 -5.58 -7.44
CA GLN A 124 -5.25 -4.79 -7.73
C GLN A 124 -5.85 -4.16 -6.47
N PHE A 125 -5.27 -4.40 -5.29
CA PHE A 125 -5.67 -3.73 -4.05
C PHE A 125 -4.86 -2.46 -3.80
N GLU A 126 -5.55 -1.45 -3.30
CA GLU A 126 -4.94 -0.20 -2.86
C GLU A 126 -5.27 0.05 -1.38
N PRO A 127 -4.36 0.63 -0.60
CA PRO A 127 -4.63 0.95 0.79
C PRO A 127 -5.69 2.06 0.88
N LEU A 128 -6.66 1.89 1.77
CA LEU A 128 -7.66 2.92 2.06
C LEU A 128 -7.13 3.88 3.13
N MET A 129 -7.22 5.18 2.84
CA MET A 129 -6.83 6.27 3.75
C MET A 129 -7.99 6.64 4.69
N ILE A 130 -8.51 5.67 5.46
CA ILE A 130 -9.58 5.89 6.45
C ILE A 130 -9.15 5.47 7.85
#